data_AF-A0A4R4JTF0-F1
#
_entry.id   AF-A0A4R4JTF0-F1
#
_cell.length_a   1.000
_cell.length_b   1.000
_cell.length_c   1.000
_cell.angle_alpha   90.00
_cell.angle_beta   90.00
_cell.angle_gamma   90.00
#
_symmetry.space_group_name_H-M   'P 1'
#
loop_
_entity.id
_entity.type
_entity.pdbx_description
1 polymer ?
#
loop_
_entity_poly.entity_id
_entity_poly.type
_entity_poly.pdbx_seq_one_letter_code
_entity_poly.pdbx_strand_id
1 'polypeptide(L)'
;MDIKSIVIAAVLGAAGGFGGSYFVMNEQTASIHERLNQTPPVVVVDFAKVASAYPAGASQEELEKLMVNTNNAILKLKDAGYLVLDASTVVGAPNDLYLPEEVLK
;
A
#
# COMPACT_ATOMS: atom_id res chain seq x y z
N MET A 1 -11.76 19.87 -53.38
CA MET A 1 -11.32 20.02 -51.98
C MET A 1 -9.83 20.31 -52.01
N ASP A 2 -9.40 21.44 -51.44
CA ASP A 2 -8.01 21.90 -51.56
C ASP A 2 -7.10 21.15 -50.57
N ILE A 3 -5.95 20.67 -51.04
CA ILE A 3 -4.95 19.96 -50.23
C ILE A 3 -4.52 20.79 -49.02
N LYS A 4 -4.47 22.12 -49.15
CA LYS A 4 -4.14 23.02 -48.04
C LYS A 4 -5.16 22.94 -46.91
N SER A 5 -6.45 22.82 -47.24
CA SER A 5 -7.53 22.69 -46.26
C SER A 5 -7.46 21.35 -45.52
N ILE A 6 -7.05 20.28 -46.20
CA ILE A 6 -6.86 18.95 -45.59
C ILE A 6 -5.71 18.98 -44.60
N VAL A 7 -4.57 19.59 -44.98
CA VAL A 7 -3.40 19.70 -44.11
C VAL A 7 -3.71 20.54 -42.86
N ILE A 8 -4.41 21.66 -43.02
CA ILE A 8 -4.81 22.51 -41.87
C ILE A 8 -5.75 21.75 -40.93
N ALA A 9 -6.76 21.05 -41.45
CA ALA A 9 -7.68 20.27 -40.64
C ALA A 9 -6.98 19.11 -39.92
N ALA A 10 -6.01 18.45 -40.57
CA ALA A 10 -5.22 17.39 -39.96
C ALA A 10 -4.33 17.90 -38.82
N VAL A 11 -3.67 19.06 -39.00
CA VAL A 11 -2.84 19.68 -37.95
C VAL A 11 -3.70 20.13 -36.77
N LEU A 12 -4.85 20.77 -37.03
CA LEU A 12 -5.77 21.20 -35.97
C LEU A 12 -6.40 20.00 -35.25
N GLY A 13 -6.79 18.95 -35.98
CA GLY A 13 -7.32 17.72 -35.41
C GLY A 13 -6.29 16.98 -34.55
N ALA A 14 -5.03 16.91 -35.00
CA ALA A 14 -3.94 16.30 -34.25
C ALA A 14 -3.60 17.12 -32.99
N ALA A 15 -3.51 18.45 -33.10
CA ALA A 15 -3.24 19.32 -31.96
C ALA A 15 -4.39 19.29 -30.93
N GLY A 16 -5.64 19.33 -31.39
CA GLY A 16 -6.83 19.22 -30.54
C GLY A 16 -6.95 17.85 -29.88
N GLY A 17 -6.67 16.77 -30.62
CA GLY A 17 -6.67 15.41 -30.09
C GLY A 17 -5.57 15.18 -29.04
N PHE A 18 -4.37 15.69 -29.28
CA PHE A 18 -3.25 15.58 -28.34
C PHE A 18 -3.46 16.44 -27.09
N GLY A 19 -3.89 17.70 -27.24
CA GLY A 19 -4.19 18.58 -26.12
C GLY A 19 -5.38 18.09 -25.26
N GLY A 20 -6.44 17.63 -25.91
CA GLY A 20 -7.61 17.08 -25.23
C GLY A 20 -7.32 15.78 -24.49
N SER A 21 -6.56 14.86 -25.10
CA SER A 21 -6.15 13.60 -24.45
C SER A 21 -5.20 13.84 -23.27
N TYR A 22 -4.26 14.77 -23.38
CA TYR A 22 -3.37 15.13 -22.28
C TYR A 22 -4.14 15.69 -21.07
N PHE A 23 -5.12 16.56 -21.30
CA PHE A 23 -5.94 17.14 -20.24
C PHE A 23 -6.78 16.07 -19.50
N VAL A 24 -7.49 15.23 -20.25
CA VAL A 24 -8.32 14.15 -19.67
C VAL A 24 -7.47 13.13 -18.92
N MET A 25 -6.32 12.75 -19.47
CA MET A 25 -5.42 11.79 -18.83
C MET A 25 -4.78 12.36 -17.56
N ASN A 26 -4.49 13.66 -17.53
CA ASN A 26 -3.96 14.32 -16.34
C ASN A 26 -4.98 14.36 -15.19
N GLU A 27 -6.26 14.66 -15.45
CA GLU A 27 -7.31 14.62 -14.42
C GLU A 27 -7.53 13.20 -13.87
N GLN A 28 -7.55 12.20 -14.74
CA GLN A 28 -7.68 10.81 -14.31
C GLN A 28 -6.50 10.38 -13.44
N THR A 29 -5.28 10.72 -13.85
CA THR A 29 -4.06 10.38 -13.10
C THR A 29 -4.02 11.10 -11.74
N ALA A 30 -4.42 12.38 -11.70
CA ALA A 30 -4.49 13.15 -10.46
C ALA A 30 -5.49 12.52 -9.46
N SER A 31 -6.68 12.12 -9.92
CA SER A 31 -7.68 11.49 -9.05
C SER A 31 -7.25 10.12 -8.50
N ILE A 32 -6.46 9.35 -9.27
CA ILE A 32 -5.91 8.07 -8.83
C ILE A 32 -4.80 8.30 -7.79
N HIS A 33 -3.90 9.25 -8.04
CA HIS A 33 -2.85 9.60 -7.08
C HIS A 33 -3.41 10.16 -5.78
N GLU A 34 -4.50 10.93 -5.82
CA GLU A 34 -5.17 11.42 -4.63
C GLU A 34 -5.78 10.29 -3.80
N ARG A 35 -6.43 9.30 -4.42
CA ARG A 35 -6.97 8.12 -3.72
C ARG A 35 -5.88 7.24 -3.11
N LEU A 36 -4.76 7.07 -3.81
CA LEU A 36 -3.60 6.31 -3.31
C LEU A 36 -2.98 6.99 -2.08
N ASN A 37 -2.87 8.32 -2.10
CA ASN A 37 -2.35 9.09 -0.96
C ASN A 37 -3.30 9.12 0.24
N GLN A 38 -4.60 8.86 0.03
CA GLN A 38 -5.62 8.88 1.09
C GLN A 38 -5.82 7.52 1.78
N THR A 39 -5.28 6.42 1.24
CA THR A 39 -5.47 5.08 1.81
C THR A 39 -4.16 4.61 2.43
N PRO A 40 -4.03 4.60 3.78
CA PRO A 40 -2.83 4.11 4.42
C PRO A 40 -2.64 2.62 4.07
N PRO A 41 -1.39 2.16 3.85
CA PRO A 41 -1.14 0.75 3.62
C PRO A 41 -1.58 -0.06 4.84
N VAL A 42 -2.26 -1.18 4.59
CA VAL A 42 -2.84 -2.03 5.65
C VAL A 42 -1.96 -3.26 5.85
N VAL A 43 -1.73 -3.63 7.10
CA VAL A 43 -1.05 -4.88 7.46
C VAL A 43 -1.81 -5.59 8.57
N VAL A 44 -1.95 -6.90 8.43
CA VAL A 44 -2.61 -7.78 9.40
C VAL A 44 -1.54 -8.54 10.19
N VAL A 45 -1.62 -8.47 11.51
CA VAL A 45 -0.69 -9.15 12.42
C VAL A 45 -1.42 -10.25 13.16
N ASP A 46 -0.92 -11.47 13.04
CA ASP A 46 -1.42 -12.63 13.81
C ASP A 46 -0.59 -12.79 15.09
N PHE A 47 -1.05 -12.17 16.17
CA PHE A 47 -0.38 -12.20 17.47
C PHE A 47 -0.31 -13.60 18.07
N ALA A 48 -1.29 -14.47 17.79
CA ALA A 48 -1.27 -15.86 18.26
C ALA A 48 -0.15 -16.63 17.57
N LYS A 49 0.00 -16.45 16.26
CA LYS A 49 1.10 -17.05 15.50
C LYS A 49 2.46 -16.52 15.95
N VAL A 50 2.57 -15.20 16.19
CA VAL A 50 3.81 -14.58 16.69
C VAL A 50 4.18 -15.13 18.07
N ALA A 51 3.23 -15.23 19.00
CA ALA A 51 3.48 -15.82 20.31
C ALA A 51 3.83 -17.31 20.22
N SER A 52 3.23 -18.05 19.27
CA SER A 52 3.55 -19.47 19.05
C SER A 52 4.95 -19.72 18.48
N ALA A 53 5.53 -18.71 17.82
CA ALA A 53 6.89 -18.77 17.27
C ALA A 53 7.98 -18.56 18.34
N TYR A 54 7.59 -18.21 19.57
CA TYR A 54 8.53 -18.02 20.67
C TYR A 54 9.12 -19.37 21.13
N PRO A 55 10.43 -19.43 21.46
CA PRO A 55 11.08 -20.68 21.80
C PRO A 55 10.47 -21.33 23.05
N ALA A 56 10.07 -22.59 22.93
CA ALA A 56 9.55 -23.37 24.04
C ALA A 56 10.64 -23.58 25.11
N GLY A 57 10.41 -23.08 26.33
CA GLY A 57 11.38 -23.15 27.43
C GLY A 57 12.30 -21.94 27.56
N ALA A 58 12.03 -20.84 26.84
CA ALA A 58 12.73 -19.57 27.06
C ALA A 58 12.60 -19.10 28.52
N SER A 59 13.66 -18.49 29.04
CA SER A 59 13.59 -17.82 30.35
C SER A 59 12.62 -16.64 30.31
N GLN A 60 12.09 -16.25 31.46
CA GLN A 60 11.13 -15.14 31.56
C GLN A 60 11.71 -13.82 31.00
N GLU A 61 13.00 -13.56 31.21
CA GLU A 61 13.70 -12.39 30.67
C GLU A 61 13.85 -12.41 29.15
N GLU A 62 14.08 -13.58 28.55
CA GLU A 62 14.17 -13.73 27.09
C GLU A 62 12.81 -13.54 26.42
N LEU A 63 11.75 -14.06 27.05
CA LEU A 63 10.38 -13.89 26.57
C LEU A 63 9.96 -12.41 26.61
N GLU A 64 10.27 -11.71 27.70
CA GLU A 64 9.97 -10.29 27.86
C GLU A 64 10.71 -9.44 26.81
N LYS A 65 11.99 -9.74 26.56
CA LYS A 65 12.74 -9.10 25.47
C LYS A 65 12.11 -9.35 24.09
N LEU A 66 11.68 -10.59 23.80
CA LEU A 66 11.01 -10.89 22.54
C LEU A 66 9.69 -10.12 22.40
N MET A 67 8.89 -10.06 23.46
CA MET A 67 7.63 -9.30 23.46
C MET A 67 7.86 -7.81 23.23
N VAL A 68 8.87 -7.22 23.87
CA VAL A 68 9.24 -5.81 23.68
C VAL A 68 9.71 -5.56 22.24
N ASN A 69 10.51 -6.46 21.68
CA ASN A 69 10.99 -6.34 20.29
C ASN A 69 9.84 -6.40 19.28
N THR A 70 8.93 -7.37 19.44
CA THR A 70 7.71 -7.50 18.62
C THR A 70 6.87 -6.22 18.69
N ASN A 71 6.64 -5.69 19.90
CA ASN A 71 5.85 -4.48 20.08
C ASN A 71 6.53 -3.25 19.44
N ASN A 72 7.84 -3.13 19.58
CA ASN A 72 8.61 -2.08 18.92
C ASN A 72 8.54 -2.17 17.38
N ALA A 73 8.55 -3.39 16.82
CA ALA A 73 8.39 -3.58 15.38
C ALA A 73 7.00 -3.13 14.89
N ILE A 74 5.95 -3.44 15.66
CA ILE A 74 4.58 -2.99 15.36
C ILE A 74 4.45 -1.47 15.46
N LEU A 75 5.06 -0.87 16.48
CA LEU A 75 5.08 0.60 16.62
C LEU A 75 5.79 1.27 15.44
N LYS A 76 6.90 0.71 14.96
CA LYS A 76 7.58 1.21 13.76
C LYS A 76 6.69 1.16 12.51
N LEU A 77 5.86 0.13 12.35
CA LEU A 77 4.90 0.05 11.23
C LEU A 77 3.85 1.16 11.33
N LYS A 78 3.30 1.37 12.53
CA LYS A 78 2.38 2.49 12.79
C LYS A 78 3.03 3.83 12.50
N ASP A 79 4.25 4.06 12.97
CA ASP A 79 4.98 5.32 12.77
C ASP A 79 5.34 5.55 11.29
N ALA A 80 5.51 4.47 10.51
CA ALA A 80 5.67 4.51 9.06
C ALA A 80 4.35 4.78 8.29
N GLY A 81 3.22 4.95 9.00
CA GLY A 81 1.92 5.26 8.42
C GLY A 81 1.07 4.06 8.04
N TYR A 82 1.41 2.85 8.51
CA TYR A 82 0.60 1.66 8.27
C TYR A 82 -0.59 1.59 9.23
N LEU A 83 -1.73 1.12 8.71
CA LEU A 83 -2.84 0.67 9.51
C LEU A 83 -2.58 -0.79 9.92
N VAL A 84 -2.28 -1.00 11.20
CA VAL A 84 -2.06 -2.34 11.76
C VAL A 84 -3.37 -2.91 12.30
N LEU A 85 -3.77 -4.08 11.81
CA LEU A 85 -4.98 -4.80 12.25
C LEU A 85 -4.59 -6.12 12.93
N ASP A 86 -5.30 -6.47 13.99
CA ASP A 86 -5.17 -7.78 14.63
C ASP A 86 -5.97 -8.83 13.85
N ALA A 87 -5.31 -9.93 13.47
CA ALA A 87 -5.95 -11.07 12.81
C ALA A 87 -7.17 -11.62 13.57
N SER A 88 -7.21 -11.51 14.91
CA SER A 88 -8.34 -11.95 15.73
C SER A 88 -9.64 -11.15 15.48
N THR A 89 -9.49 -9.93 14.97
CA THR A 89 -10.59 -9.00 14.69
C THR A 89 -10.98 -8.96 13.21
N VAL A 90 -10.20 -9.61 12.35
CA VAL A 90 -10.38 -9.62 10.90
C VAL A 90 -11.07 -10.92 10.48
N VAL A 91 -12.23 -10.81 9.83
CA VAL A 91 -13.01 -11.97 9.34
C VAL A 91 -12.25 -12.74 8.24
N GLY A 92 -11.45 -12.03 7.45
CA GLY A 92 -10.56 -12.61 6.46
C GLY A 92 -9.81 -11.53 5.70
N ALA A 93 -8.55 -11.80 5.38
CA ALA A 93 -7.71 -10.94 4.57
C ALA A 93 -6.95 -11.76 3.52
N PRO A 94 -6.57 -11.15 2.38
CA PRO A 94 -5.58 -11.71 1.46
C PRO A 94 -4.24 -12.02 2.17
N ASN A 95 -3.57 -13.11 1.76
CA ASN A 95 -2.33 -13.60 2.40
C ASN A 95 -1.15 -12.61 2.34
N ASP A 96 -1.13 -11.74 1.33
CA ASP A 96 -0.12 -10.70 1.13
C ASP A 96 -0.24 -9.53 2.11
N LEU A 97 -1.39 -9.37 2.79
CA LEU A 97 -1.56 -8.39 3.86
C LEU A 97 -1.06 -8.89 5.22
N TYR A 98 -0.82 -10.20 5.38
CA TYR A 98 -0.31 -10.74 6.64
C TYR A 98 1.18 -10.44 6.78
N LEU A 99 1.56 -9.96 7.95
CA LEU A 99 2.96 -9.68 8.25
C LEU A 99 3.78 -10.99 8.25
N PRO A 100 4.86 -11.09 7.46
CA PRO A 100 5.73 -12.25 7.47
C PRO A 100 6.47 -12.37 8.81
N GLU A 101 6.70 -13.61 9.25
CA GLU A 101 7.37 -13.89 10.52
C GLU A 101 8.82 -13.40 10.55
N GLU A 102 9.47 -13.25 9.39
CA GLU A 102 10.85 -12.77 9.34
C GLU A 102 10.99 -11.28 9.72
N VAL A 103 9.90 -10.50 9.62
CA VAL A 103 9.93 -9.04 9.90
C VAL A 103 9.87 -8.75 11.40
N LEU A 104 9.45 -9.73 12.21
CA LEU A 104 9.30 -9.59 13.67
C LEU A 104 10.45 -10.20 14.48
N LYS A 105 11.44 -10.83 13.82
CA LYS A 105 12.60 -11.47 14.46
C LYS A 105 13.75 -10.49 14.69
#